data_AF-A0AAV6ZVF2-F1
#
_entry.id   AF-A0AAV6ZVF2-F1
#
_cell.length_a   1.000
_cell.length_b   1.000
_cell.length_c   1.000
_cell.angle_alpha   90.00
_cell.angle_beta   90.00
_cell.angle_gamma   90.00
#
_symmetry.space_group_name_H-M   'P 1'
#
loop_
_entity.id
_entity.type
_entity.pdbx_description
1 polymer ?
#
loop_
_entity_poly.entity_id
_entity_poly.type
_entity_poly.pdbx_seq_one_letter_code
_entity_poly.pdbx_strand_id
1 'polypeptide(L)'
;MKKMRIPLTAALCALLFLLGIPCVTQAGIYWVILIDSFCGGWAILFAAVLELVALIYIYGGNRVILDIEMMLGKKHWIFWLWWRACWYFVSPVLLGVILVWSLVTFEAPKKDGVAYPRWGVVLGFLMVVFCLIWIPIMAGVKIIQAKGNIFQRIASCCRPTENWGPALRKNRGERYQHMKDEDKSVENSDKKWTERYIQITDGPVKKEDKGVEIPDIIGFDNPSFQND
;
A
#
# COMPACT_ATOMS: atom_id res chain seq x y z
N MET A 1 14.58 4.37 12.85
CA MET A 1 13.11 4.53 12.86
C MET A 1 12.33 3.45 13.66
N LYS A 2 12.93 2.39 14.21
CA LYS A 2 12.19 1.33 14.94
C LYS A 2 11.76 1.69 16.38
N LYS A 3 12.48 2.59 17.07
CA LYS A 3 12.26 2.95 18.50
C LYS A 3 10.91 3.62 18.78
N MET A 4 10.32 4.33 17.82
CA MET A 4 9.04 5.04 18.00
C MET A 4 7.80 4.19 17.67
N ARG A 5 7.98 2.96 17.17
CA ARG A 5 6.85 2.10 16.78
C ARG A 5 5.97 1.73 17.97
N ILE A 6 6.60 1.35 19.09
CA ILE A 6 5.90 0.93 20.32
C ILE A 6 5.01 2.06 20.87
N PRO A 7 5.50 3.28 21.14
CA PRO A 7 4.65 4.35 21.66
C PRO A 7 3.56 4.78 20.67
N LEU A 8 3.83 4.77 19.36
CA LEU A 8 2.82 5.08 18.35
C LEU A 8 1.70 4.04 18.31
N THR A 9 2.05 2.75 18.31
CA THR A 9 1.05 1.68 18.32
C THR A 9 0.28 1.68 19.64
N ALA A 10 0.93 1.90 20.78
CA ALA A 10 0.25 2.00 22.08
C ALA A 10 -0.74 3.18 22.11
N ALA A 11 -0.34 4.35 21.60
CA ALA A 11 -1.22 5.51 21.49
C ALA A 11 -2.40 5.23 20.55
N LEU A 12 -2.15 4.60 19.39
CA LEU A 12 -3.20 4.21 18.45
C LEU A 12 -4.20 3.22 19.09
N CYS A 13 -3.70 2.20 19.78
CA CYS A 13 -4.55 1.24 20.50
C CYS A 13 -5.39 1.93 21.58
N ALA A 14 -4.81 2.85 22.35
CA ALA A 14 -5.55 3.61 23.36
C ALA A 14 -6.65 4.49 22.72
N LEU A 15 -6.34 5.16 21.59
CA LEU A 15 -7.33 5.93 20.84
C LEU A 15 -8.45 5.05 20.28
N LEU A 16 -8.13 3.91 19.67
CA LEU A 16 -9.11 2.97 19.14
C LEU A 16 -9.99 2.38 20.26
N PHE A 17 -9.42 2.13 21.44
CA PHE A 17 -10.17 1.71 22.62
C PHE A 17 -11.19 2.78 23.03
N LEU A 18 -10.76 4.05 23.13
CA LEU A 18 -11.66 5.16 23.47
C LEU A 18 -12.77 5.36 22.42
N LEU A 19 -12.45 5.25 21.13
CA LEU A 19 -13.42 5.32 20.04
C LEU A 19 -14.36 4.10 19.99
N GLY A 20 -13.93 2.96 20.54
CA GLY A 20 -14.73 1.74 20.64
C GLY A 20 -15.73 1.74 21.81
N ILE A 21 -15.51 2.55 22.86
CA ILE A 21 -16.41 2.61 24.04
C ILE A 21 -17.88 2.89 23.64
N PRO A 22 -18.20 3.89 22.78
CA PRO A 22 -19.58 4.13 22.34
C PRO A 22 -20.26 2.91 21.72
N CYS A 23 -19.51 2.07 20.98
CA CYS A 23 -20.01 0.89 20.29
C CYS A 23 -20.36 -0.28 21.23
N VAL A 24 -19.86 -0.29 22.47
CA VAL A 24 -20.11 -1.37 23.46
C VAL A 24 -21.20 -0.98 24.47
N THR A 25 -21.67 0.26 24.45
CA THR A 25 -22.79 0.69 25.31
C THR A 25 -24.12 0.03 24.92
N GLN A 26 -25.17 0.18 25.74
CA GLN A 26 -26.51 -0.31 25.41
C GLN A 26 -27.05 0.26 24.07
N ALA A 27 -26.64 1.48 23.71
CA ALA A 27 -26.95 2.10 22.42
C ALA A 27 -25.93 1.74 21.31
N GLY A 28 -24.92 0.95 21.62
CA GLY A 28 -23.78 0.65 20.75
C GLY A 28 -24.16 -0.02 19.43
N ILE A 29 -25.17 -0.90 19.45
CA ILE A 29 -25.68 -1.53 18.23
C ILE A 29 -26.20 -0.53 17.20
N TYR A 30 -26.73 0.63 17.64
CA TYR A 30 -27.14 1.69 16.72
C TYR A 30 -25.94 2.33 16.03
N TRP A 31 -24.85 2.56 16.76
CA TRP A 31 -23.60 3.07 16.20
C TRP A 31 -22.97 2.07 15.25
N VAL A 32 -22.92 0.79 15.62
CA VAL A 32 -22.34 -0.28 14.79
C VAL A 32 -23.07 -0.40 13.45
N ILE A 33 -24.41 -0.46 13.45
CA ILE A 33 -25.19 -0.56 12.21
C ILE A 33 -24.98 0.67 11.32
N LEU A 34 -24.95 1.87 11.91
CA LEU A 34 -24.71 3.10 11.18
C LEU A 34 -23.31 3.10 10.54
N ILE A 35 -22.27 2.80 11.31
CA ILE A 35 -20.89 2.79 10.85
C ILE A 35 -20.68 1.71 9.79
N ASP A 36 -21.18 0.50 9.99
CA ASP A 36 -21.02 -0.60 9.04
C ASP A 36 -21.72 -0.29 7.70
N SER A 37 -22.94 0.24 7.76
CA SER A 37 -23.70 0.60 6.54
C SER A 37 -22.99 1.69 5.73
N PHE A 38 -22.52 2.76 6.38
CA PHE A 38 -21.91 3.90 5.69
C PHE A 38 -20.42 3.70 5.37
N CYS A 39 -19.62 3.21 6.33
CA CYS A 39 -18.19 2.99 6.13
C CYS A 39 -17.93 1.70 5.34
N GLY A 40 -18.46 0.56 5.80
CA GLY A 40 -18.25 -0.75 5.18
C GLY A 40 -18.96 -0.90 3.84
N GLY A 41 -20.13 -0.29 3.68
CA GLY A 41 -20.84 -0.23 2.41
C GLY A 41 -20.35 0.91 1.50
N TRP A 42 -20.77 2.13 1.78
CA TRP A 42 -20.60 3.26 0.86
C TRP A 42 -19.15 3.72 0.70
N ALA A 43 -18.42 3.92 1.80
CA ALA A 43 -17.06 4.47 1.72
C ALA A 43 -16.10 3.54 0.96
N ILE A 44 -16.17 2.24 1.21
CA ILE A 44 -15.35 1.24 0.49
C ILE A 44 -15.74 1.18 -0.99
N LEU A 45 -17.03 1.21 -1.33
CA LEU A 45 -17.48 1.20 -2.72
C LEU A 45 -16.94 2.42 -3.50
N PHE A 46 -17.06 3.63 -2.94
CA PHE A 46 -16.49 4.82 -3.57
C PHE A 46 -14.96 4.77 -3.65
N ALA A 47 -14.29 4.28 -2.59
CA ALA A 47 -12.83 4.12 -2.60
C ALA A 47 -12.38 3.14 -3.70
N ALA A 48 -13.04 2.00 -3.85
CA ALA A 48 -12.73 1.00 -4.87
C ALA A 48 -12.89 1.56 -6.30
N VAL A 49 -13.92 2.37 -6.55
CA VAL A 49 -14.11 3.03 -7.85
C VAL A 49 -13.01 4.05 -8.12
N LEU A 50 -12.65 4.88 -7.13
CA LEU A 50 -11.56 5.85 -7.25
C LEU A 50 -10.21 5.15 -7.47
N GLU A 51 -9.94 4.07 -6.75
CA GLU A 51 -8.74 3.25 -6.92
C GLU A 51 -8.68 2.62 -8.32
N LEU A 52 -9.80 2.08 -8.82
CA LEU A 52 -9.83 1.49 -10.15
C LEU A 52 -9.58 2.55 -11.23
N VAL A 53 -10.19 3.73 -11.11
CA VAL A 53 -9.95 4.84 -12.03
C VAL A 53 -8.48 5.28 -11.97
N ALA A 54 -7.90 5.37 -10.77
CA ALA A 54 -6.50 5.70 -10.60
C ALA A 54 -5.58 4.65 -11.25
N LEU A 55 -5.86 3.36 -11.07
CA LEU A 55 -5.05 2.28 -11.64
C LEU A 55 -5.13 2.25 -13.18
N ILE A 56 -6.32 2.33 -13.75
CA ILE A 56 -6.49 2.16 -15.20
C ILE A 56 -6.10 3.43 -15.96
N TYR A 57 -6.54 4.61 -15.49
CA TYR A 57 -6.37 5.87 -16.23
C TYR A 57 -5.12 6.66 -15.82
N ILE A 58 -4.81 6.74 -14.52
CA ILE A 58 -3.63 7.50 -14.06
C ILE A 58 -2.37 6.65 -14.25
N TYR A 59 -2.33 5.46 -13.66
CA TYR A 59 -1.18 4.57 -13.80
C TYR A 59 -1.09 3.99 -15.21
N GLY A 60 -2.22 3.59 -15.81
CA GLY A 60 -2.28 3.04 -17.16
C GLY A 60 -2.32 1.51 -17.14
N GLY A 61 -3.44 0.93 -17.58
CA GLY A 61 -3.66 -0.53 -17.50
C GLY A 61 -2.60 -1.37 -18.23
N ASN A 62 -2.02 -0.88 -19.33
CA ASN A 62 -0.93 -1.61 -20.01
C ASN A 62 0.33 -1.71 -19.15
N ARG A 63 0.59 -0.71 -18.29
CA ARG A 63 1.73 -0.74 -17.37
C ARG A 63 1.48 -1.75 -16.25
N VAL A 64 0.27 -1.78 -15.68
CA VAL A 64 -0.14 -2.79 -14.69
C VAL A 64 0.08 -4.22 -15.22
N ILE A 65 -0.35 -4.48 -16.45
CA ILE A 65 -0.21 -5.77 -17.12
C ILE A 65 1.27 -6.16 -17.24
N LEU A 66 2.12 -5.25 -17.72
CA LEU A 66 3.58 -5.48 -17.81
C LEU A 66 4.22 -5.76 -16.44
N ASP A 67 3.76 -5.09 -15.39
CA ASP A 67 4.30 -5.32 -14.04
C ASP A 67 3.84 -6.66 -13.46
N ILE A 68 2.60 -7.09 -13.75
CA ILE A 68 2.12 -8.44 -13.40
C ILE A 68 2.89 -9.51 -14.20
N GLU A 69 3.27 -9.23 -15.46
CA GLU A 69 4.04 -10.15 -16.30
C GLU A 69 5.44 -10.37 -15.74
N MET A 70 6.02 -9.32 -15.20
CA MET A 70 7.30 -9.39 -14.51
C MET A 70 7.24 -10.25 -13.24
N MET A 71 6.12 -10.23 -12.51
CA MET A 71 5.95 -10.99 -11.27
C MET A 71 5.63 -12.47 -11.52
N LEU A 72 4.75 -12.77 -12.47
CA LEU A 72 4.27 -14.12 -12.76
C LEU A 72 5.08 -14.85 -13.85
N GLY A 73 5.94 -14.12 -14.56
CA GLY A 73 6.67 -14.61 -15.72
C GLY A 73 5.84 -14.63 -17.01
N LYS A 74 6.47 -15.05 -18.12
CA LYS A 74 5.84 -15.12 -19.44
C LYS A 74 4.80 -16.24 -19.48
N LYS A 75 3.60 -15.94 -19.98
CA LYS A 75 2.47 -16.86 -20.13
C LYS A 75 1.94 -16.80 -21.57
N HIS A 76 1.02 -17.70 -21.91
CA HIS A 76 0.38 -17.74 -23.23
C HIS A 76 -0.35 -16.43 -23.56
N TRP A 77 -0.37 -16.05 -24.85
CA TRP A 77 -0.96 -14.80 -25.32
C TRP A 77 -2.46 -14.66 -24.99
N ILE A 78 -3.22 -15.78 -25.02
CA ILE A 78 -4.64 -15.81 -24.64
C ILE A 78 -4.87 -15.39 -23.18
N PHE A 79 -3.98 -15.82 -22.27
CA PHE A 79 -4.10 -15.52 -20.85
C PHE A 79 -3.96 -14.01 -20.60
N TRP A 80 -2.99 -13.38 -21.28
CA TRP A 80 -2.76 -11.94 -21.21
C TRP A 80 -3.90 -11.11 -21.79
N LEU A 81 -4.50 -11.57 -22.89
CA LEU A 81 -5.64 -10.90 -23.50
C LEU A 81 -6.87 -10.96 -22.60
N TRP A 82 -7.15 -12.10 -21.97
CA TRP A 82 -8.23 -12.25 -20.99
C TRP A 82 -8.01 -11.35 -19.76
N TRP A 83 -6.79 -11.33 -19.22
CA TRP A 83 -6.46 -10.47 -18.08
C TRP A 83 -6.65 -8.99 -18.42
N ARG A 84 -6.22 -8.58 -19.62
CA ARG A 84 -6.42 -7.22 -20.12
C ARG A 84 -7.89 -6.86 -20.28
N ALA A 85 -8.71 -7.76 -20.83
CA ALA A 85 -10.16 -7.55 -20.91
C ALA A 85 -10.80 -7.46 -19.50
N CYS A 86 -10.32 -8.26 -18.55
CA CYS A 86 -10.78 -8.22 -17.17
C CYS A 86 -10.57 -6.83 -16.55
N TRP A 87 -9.36 -6.28 -16.64
CA TRP A 87 -9.05 -4.96 -16.07
C TRP A 87 -9.76 -3.81 -16.77
N TYR A 88 -9.84 -3.79 -18.10
CA TYR A 88 -10.41 -2.66 -18.84
C TYR A 88 -11.93 -2.69 -18.98
N PHE A 89 -12.55 -3.86 -18.89
CA PHE A 89 -13.98 -4.02 -19.14
C PHE A 89 -14.70 -4.63 -17.94
N VAL A 90 -14.28 -5.81 -17.48
CA VAL A 90 -15.03 -6.54 -16.44
C VAL A 90 -15.02 -5.78 -15.11
N SER A 91 -13.84 -5.39 -14.60
CA SER A 91 -13.72 -4.67 -13.33
C SER A 91 -14.51 -3.35 -13.31
N PRO A 92 -14.37 -2.43 -14.29
CA PRO A 92 -15.10 -1.17 -14.25
C PRO A 92 -16.60 -1.33 -14.46
N VAL A 93 -17.04 -2.29 -15.30
CA VAL A 93 -18.46 -2.56 -15.50
C VAL A 93 -19.06 -3.15 -14.22
N LEU A 94 -18.41 -4.14 -13.60
CA LEU A 94 -18.91 -4.76 -12.37
C LEU A 94 -19.01 -3.76 -11.22
N LEU A 95 -17.94 -2.97 -11.00
CA LEU A 95 -17.94 -1.92 -9.97
C LEU A 95 -18.97 -0.82 -10.27
N GLY A 96 -19.13 -0.44 -11.54
CA GLY A 96 -20.15 0.52 -11.96
C GLY A 96 -21.57 0.02 -11.72
N VAL A 97 -21.85 -1.24 -12.05
CA VAL A 97 -23.16 -1.87 -11.81
C VAL A 97 -23.47 -1.94 -10.31
N ILE A 98 -22.51 -2.39 -9.49
CA ILE A 98 -22.71 -2.46 -8.04
C ILE A 98 -22.93 -1.06 -7.44
N LEU A 99 -22.18 -0.05 -7.91
CA LEU A 99 -22.36 1.33 -7.46
C LEU A 99 -23.74 1.88 -7.83
N VAL A 100 -24.20 1.69 -9.08
CA VAL A 100 -25.53 2.13 -9.51
C VAL A 100 -26.62 1.38 -8.75
N TRP A 101 -26.49 0.07 -8.59
CA TRP A 101 -27.41 -0.74 -7.80
C TRP A 101 -27.51 -0.27 -6.34
N SER A 102 -26.36 0.05 -5.74
CA SER A 102 -26.28 0.58 -4.38
C SER A 102 -26.97 1.95 -4.27
N LEU A 103 -26.79 2.84 -5.26
CA LEU A 103 -27.49 4.14 -5.35
C LEU A 103 -29.00 4.01 -5.50
N VAL A 104 -29.47 3.09 -6.33
CA VAL A 104 -30.91 2.88 -6.55
C VAL A 104 -31.58 2.25 -5.32
N THR A 105 -30.88 1.34 -4.64
CA THR A 105 -31.39 0.61 -3.47
C THR A 105 -31.02 1.32 -2.15
N PHE A 106 -30.64 2.60 -2.20
CA PHE A 106 -30.32 3.34 -0.99
C PHE A 106 -31.56 3.54 -0.14
N GLU A 107 -31.67 2.79 0.95
CA GLU A 107 -32.57 3.08 2.05
C GLU A 107 -31.78 3.56 3.25
N ALA A 108 -32.32 4.55 3.98
CA ALA A 108 -31.76 4.92 5.27
C ALA A 108 -31.70 3.67 6.18
N PRO A 109 -30.59 3.41 6.89
CA PRO A 109 -30.49 2.25 7.75
C PRO A 109 -31.66 2.25 8.74
N LYS A 110 -32.20 1.08 9.01
CA LYS A 110 -33.31 0.86 9.95
C LYS A 110 -32.87 -0.18 10.97
N LYS A 111 -33.19 0.04 12.24
CA LYS A 111 -33.00 -0.95 13.29
C LYS A 111 -34.37 -1.35 13.82
N ASP A 112 -34.70 -2.64 13.77
CA ASP A 112 -35.95 -3.20 14.30
C ASP A 112 -37.21 -2.47 13.79
N GLY A 113 -37.21 -2.05 12.52
CA GLY A 113 -38.30 -1.30 11.88
C GLY A 113 -38.35 0.19 12.19
N VAL A 114 -37.51 0.69 13.11
CA VAL A 114 -37.37 2.12 13.40
C VAL A 114 -36.35 2.74 12.45
N ALA A 115 -36.80 3.73 11.68
CA ALA A 115 -35.94 4.48 10.77
C ALA A 115 -34.99 5.39 11.56
N TYR A 116 -33.73 5.47 11.12
CA TYR A 116 -32.79 6.40 11.72
C TYR A 116 -33.24 7.85 11.51
N PRO A 117 -33.03 8.73 12.51
CA PRO A 117 -33.35 10.13 12.36
C PRO A 117 -32.49 10.78 11.27
N ARG A 118 -33.02 11.82 10.63
CA ARG A 118 -32.35 12.51 9.50
C ARG A 118 -30.94 12.99 9.85
N TRP A 119 -30.72 13.44 11.09
CA TRP A 119 -29.38 13.86 11.55
C TRP A 119 -28.38 12.70 11.57
N GLY A 120 -28.83 11.47 11.84
CA GLY A 120 -27.97 10.28 11.83
C GLY A 120 -27.54 9.88 10.43
N VAL A 121 -28.44 10.04 9.45
CA VAL A 121 -28.11 9.85 8.02
C VAL A 121 -27.09 10.89 7.55
N VAL A 122 -27.27 12.16 7.91
CA VAL A 122 -26.31 13.23 7.59
C VAL A 122 -24.94 12.94 8.22
N LEU A 123 -24.91 12.46 9.47
CA LEU A 123 -23.69 12.04 10.13
C LEU A 123 -23.00 10.89 9.38
N GLY A 124 -23.75 9.90 8.92
CA GLY A 124 -23.23 8.80 8.11
C GLY A 124 -22.55 9.26 6.82
N PHE A 125 -23.18 10.16 6.05
CA PHE A 125 -22.55 10.73 4.86
C PHE A 125 -21.32 11.59 5.18
N LEU A 126 -21.34 12.32 6.29
CA LEU A 126 -20.18 13.08 6.74
C LEU A 126 -19.00 12.16 7.05
N MET A 127 -19.24 10.98 7.63
CA MET A 127 -18.20 9.96 7.84
C MET A 127 -17.62 9.48 6.51
N VAL A 128 -18.46 9.17 5.51
CA VAL A 128 -18.00 8.75 4.17
C VAL A 128 -17.12 9.83 3.55
N VAL A 129 -17.56 11.08 3.55
CA VAL A 129 -16.79 12.21 3.02
C VAL A 129 -15.47 12.37 3.76
N PHE A 130 -15.47 12.24 5.09
CA PHE A 130 -14.26 12.33 5.90
C PHE A 130 -13.23 11.23 5.57
N CYS A 131 -13.66 10.01 5.28
CA CYS A 131 -12.76 8.96 4.82
C CYS A 131 -12.18 9.28 3.43
N LEU A 132 -13.01 9.73 2.51
CA LEU A 132 -12.63 9.93 1.11
C LEU A 132 -11.83 11.22 0.88
N ILE A 133 -11.99 12.27 1.71
CA ILE A 133 -11.34 13.58 1.52
C ILE A 133 -9.81 13.51 1.65
N TRP A 134 -9.27 12.49 2.33
CA TRP A 134 -7.83 12.29 2.44
C TRP A 134 -7.17 12.00 1.08
N ILE A 135 -7.88 11.34 0.16
CA ILE A 135 -7.39 11.04 -1.19
C ILE A 135 -7.08 12.35 -1.98
N PRO A 136 -8.03 13.29 -2.17
CA PRO A 136 -7.75 14.55 -2.86
C PRO A 136 -6.85 15.48 -2.06
N ILE A 137 -6.89 15.49 -0.71
CA ILE A 137 -5.95 16.30 0.09
C ILE A 137 -4.51 15.88 -0.21
N MET A 138 -4.23 14.57 -0.16
CA MET A 138 -2.88 14.07 -0.44
C MET A 138 -2.46 14.32 -1.88
N ALA A 139 -3.39 14.17 -2.84
CA ALA A 139 -3.14 14.54 -4.24
C ALA A 139 -2.78 16.03 -4.37
N GLY A 140 -3.54 16.92 -3.72
CA GLY A 140 -3.28 18.37 -3.72
C GLY A 140 -1.94 18.75 -3.10
N VAL A 141 -1.61 18.19 -1.94
CA VAL A 141 -0.30 18.42 -1.29
C VAL A 141 0.86 18.00 -2.20
N LYS A 142 0.74 16.85 -2.87
CA LYS A 142 1.77 16.37 -3.81
C LYS A 142 1.89 17.27 -5.04
N ILE A 143 0.78 17.76 -5.58
CA ILE A 143 0.78 18.71 -6.70
C ILE A 143 1.44 20.03 -6.30
N ILE A 144 1.19 20.54 -5.10
CA ILE A 144 1.78 21.81 -4.63
C ILE A 144 3.30 21.67 -4.42
N GLN A 145 3.75 20.54 -3.88
CA GLN A 145 5.18 20.27 -3.67
C GLN A 145 5.95 20.01 -4.98
N ALA A 146 5.27 19.63 -6.06
CA ALA A 146 5.90 19.43 -7.36
C ALA A 146 6.34 20.77 -7.97
N LYS A 147 7.56 20.81 -8.50
CA LYS A 147 8.15 21.98 -9.17
C LYS A 147 7.66 22.04 -10.63
N GLY A 148 7.27 23.22 -11.12
CA GLY A 148 6.92 23.44 -12.54
C GLY A 148 5.59 24.17 -12.77
N ASN A 149 5.06 24.09 -14.01
CA ASN A 149 3.74 24.60 -14.39
C ASN A 149 2.63 23.61 -13.96
N ILE A 150 1.39 24.07 -13.70
CA ILE A 150 0.29 23.27 -13.10
C ILE A 150 0.06 21.97 -13.87
N PHE A 151 0.05 22.01 -15.20
CA PHE A 151 -0.14 20.83 -16.04
C PHE A 151 1.05 19.85 -15.99
N GLN A 152 2.27 20.38 -15.94
CA GLN A 152 3.48 19.57 -15.74
C GLN A 152 3.50 18.93 -14.36
N ARG A 153 3.05 19.64 -13.32
CA ARG A 153 2.95 19.13 -11.94
C ARG A 153 1.99 17.95 -11.86
N ILE A 154 0.79 18.10 -12.40
CA ILE A 154 -0.21 17.03 -12.46
C ILE A 154 0.36 15.83 -13.24
N ALA A 155 0.91 16.08 -14.43
CA ALA A 155 1.52 15.02 -15.25
C ALA A 155 2.70 14.32 -14.54
N SER A 156 3.47 15.06 -13.72
CA SER A 156 4.59 14.50 -12.95
C SER A 156 4.12 13.68 -11.76
N CYS A 157 3.06 14.11 -11.07
CA CYS A 157 2.45 13.35 -9.97
C CYS A 157 1.75 12.07 -10.45
N CYS A 158 1.27 12.05 -11.70
CA CYS A 158 0.68 10.87 -12.34
C CYS A 158 1.74 9.88 -12.89
N ARG A 159 3.03 10.19 -12.79
CA ARG A 159 4.11 9.26 -13.15
C ARG A 159 4.53 8.44 -11.93
N PRO A 160 4.85 7.16 -12.11
CA PRO A 160 5.45 6.36 -11.05
C PRO A 160 6.77 7.00 -10.60
N THR A 161 7.12 6.80 -9.33
CA THR A 161 8.39 7.25 -8.75
C THR A 161 9.58 6.69 -9.54
N GLU A 162 10.65 7.47 -9.70
CA GLU A 162 11.86 7.07 -10.45
C GLU A 162 12.53 5.81 -9.88
N ASN A 163 12.39 5.58 -8.57
CA ASN A 163 12.95 4.41 -7.89
C ASN A 163 12.00 3.19 -7.89
N TRP A 164 10.88 3.25 -8.62
CA TRP A 164 9.93 2.14 -8.65
C TRP A 164 10.41 1.02 -9.59
N GLY A 165 10.60 -0.18 -9.04
CA GLY A 165 10.91 -1.38 -9.79
C GLY A 165 11.12 -2.62 -8.91
N PRO A 166 11.42 -3.78 -9.51
CA PRO A 166 11.62 -5.04 -8.78
C PRO A 166 12.82 -4.94 -7.84
N ALA A 167 12.65 -5.43 -6.60
CA ALA A 167 13.68 -5.40 -5.57
C ALA A 167 14.94 -6.18 -5.99
N LEU A 168 14.77 -7.33 -6.64
CA LEU A 168 15.88 -8.17 -7.10
C LEU A 168 16.35 -7.76 -8.50
N ARG A 169 17.66 -7.54 -8.65
CA ARG A 169 18.30 -7.22 -9.94
C ARG A 169 18.04 -8.26 -11.02
N LYS A 170 17.91 -9.54 -10.67
CA LYS A 170 17.61 -10.63 -11.62
C LYS A 170 16.29 -10.42 -12.36
N ASN A 171 15.31 -9.79 -11.70
CA ASN A 171 13.97 -9.55 -12.26
C ASN A 171 13.88 -8.18 -12.94
N ARG A 172 14.96 -7.40 -12.89
CA ARG A 172 15.11 -6.10 -13.55
C ARG A 172 15.42 -6.36 -15.03
N GLY A 173 14.41 -6.77 -15.80
CA GLY A 173 14.53 -6.95 -17.26
C GLY A 173 14.92 -5.66 -18.00
N GLU A 174 14.89 -5.66 -19.33
CA GLU A 174 15.32 -4.50 -20.17
C GLU A 174 14.69 -3.17 -19.77
N ARG A 175 13.43 -3.21 -19.31
CA ARG A 175 12.65 -2.04 -18.87
C ARG A 175 13.30 -1.22 -17.75
N TYR A 176 14.05 -1.85 -16.85
CA TYR A 176 14.56 -1.24 -15.62
C TYR A 176 16.09 -1.22 -15.53
N GLN A 177 16.81 -1.54 -16.62
CA GLN A 177 18.28 -1.60 -16.62
C GLN A 177 18.98 -0.28 -16.25
N HIS A 178 18.30 0.85 -16.43
CA HIS A 178 18.82 2.19 -16.15
C HIS A 178 18.74 2.59 -14.66
N MET A 179 18.14 1.77 -13.79
CA MET A 179 18.10 2.06 -12.35
C MET A 179 19.48 1.84 -11.71
N LYS A 180 19.94 2.82 -10.92
CA LYS A 180 21.20 2.71 -10.15
C LYS A 180 21.11 1.56 -9.14
N ASP A 181 22.18 0.77 -9.06
CA ASP A 181 22.25 -0.39 -8.17
C ASP A 181 22.51 0.06 -6.72
N GLU A 182 21.47 0.11 -5.89
CA GLU A 182 21.62 0.32 -4.44
C GLU A 182 22.48 -0.79 -3.81
N ASP A 183 22.34 -2.05 -4.25
CA ASP A 183 23.12 -3.19 -3.73
C ASP A 183 24.64 -3.00 -3.91
N LYS A 184 25.08 -2.47 -5.06
CA LYS A 184 26.51 -2.18 -5.28
C LYS A 184 27.01 -1.06 -4.39
N SER A 185 26.16 -0.10 -4.05
CA SER A 185 26.51 0.98 -3.13
C SER A 185 26.66 0.48 -1.69
N VAL A 186 25.83 -0.49 -1.29
CA VAL A 186 25.91 -1.16 0.01
C VAL A 186 27.15 -2.05 0.06
N GLU A 187 27.38 -2.91 -0.94
CA GLU A 187 28.56 -3.79 -1.00
C GLU A 187 29.88 -2.99 -1.01
N ASN A 188 29.93 -1.89 -1.77
CA ASN A 188 31.11 -1.03 -1.80
C ASN A 188 31.29 -0.24 -0.49
N SER A 189 30.20 0.11 0.17
CA SER A 189 30.23 0.71 1.51
C SER A 189 30.77 -0.28 2.54
N ASP A 190 30.29 -1.52 2.54
CA ASP A 190 30.73 -2.57 3.46
C ASP A 190 32.22 -2.88 3.26
N LYS A 191 32.68 -3.03 2.02
CA LYS A 191 34.12 -3.19 1.71
C LYS A 191 34.96 -2.04 2.26
N LYS A 192 34.50 -0.80 2.04
CA LYS A 192 35.18 0.40 2.55
C LYS A 192 35.19 0.47 4.08
N TRP A 193 34.11 0.06 4.75
CA TRP A 193 34.09 -0.07 6.20
C TRP A 193 35.08 -1.13 6.68
N THR A 194 35.09 -2.32 6.07
CA THR A 194 36.01 -3.41 6.42
C THR A 194 37.48 -2.99 6.25
N GLU A 195 37.82 -2.36 5.13
CA GLU A 195 39.17 -1.81 4.90
C GLU A 195 39.56 -0.78 5.97
N ARG A 196 38.63 0.09 6.34
CA ARG A 196 38.84 1.10 7.39
C ARG A 196 38.99 0.49 8.77
N TYR A 197 38.22 -0.56 9.09
CA TYR A 197 38.37 -1.30 10.34
C TYR A 197 39.74 -1.96 10.43
N ILE A 198 40.18 -2.65 9.37
CA ILE A 198 41.50 -3.28 9.29
C ILE A 198 42.61 -2.24 9.56
N GLN A 199 42.56 -1.08 8.89
CA GLN A 199 43.54 0.00 9.10
C GLN A 199 43.57 0.55 10.54
N ILE A 200 42.44 0.54 11.26
CA ILE A 200 42.35 1.01 12.65
C ILE A 200 42.80 -0.09 13.63
N THR A 201 42.55 -1.36 13.30
CA THR A 201 42.91 -2.51 14.14
C THR A 201 44.33 -3.02 13.92
N ASP A 202 45.03 -2.57 12.87
CA ASP A 202 46.46 -2.83 12.61
C ASP A 202 47.37 -2.06 13.59
N GLY A 203 47.15 -2.24 14.89
CA GLY A 203 48.27 -2.46 15.83
C GLY A 203 48.77 -3.91 15.65
N PRO A 204 49.92 -4.32 16.22
CA PRO A 204 50.49 -5.63 15.97
C PRO A 204 49.54 -6.76 16.42
N VAL A 205 48.71 -7.24 15.51
CA VAL A 205 47.94 -8.47 15.67
C VAL A 205 48.95 -9.60 15.53
N LYS A 206 49.31 -10.21 16.68
CA LYS A 206 49.99 -11.50 16.69
C LYS A 206 49.12 -12.45 15.86
N LYS A 207 49.67 -12.94 14.73
CA LYS A 207 49.16 -14.14 14.08
C LYS A 207 49.33 -15.28 15.08
N GLU A 208 48.28 -15.56 15.84
CA GLU A 208 48.17 -16.83 16.54
C GLU A 208 47.40 -17.75 15.59
N ASP A 209 48.14 -18.65 14.94
CA ASP A 209 47.58 -19.74 14.13
C ASP A 209 46.76 -20.65 15.05
N LYS A 210 45.51 -20.27 15.26
CA LYS A 210 44.46 -21.18 15.69
C LYS A 210 43.31 -20.97 14.74
N GLY A 211 42.94 -22.05 14.04
CA GLY A 211 41.81 -22.07 13.13
C GLY A 211 40.63 -21.37 13.77
N VAL A 212 40.20 -20.27 13.15
CA VAL A 212 39.02 -19.55 13.57
C VAL A 212 37.84 -20.37 13.05
N GLU A 213 37.36 -21.28 13.89
CA GLU A 213 35.96 -21.70 13.84
C GLU A 213 35.12 -20.43 13.92
N ILE A 214 34.28 -20.24 12.90
CA ILE A 214 33.23 -19.22 12.91
C ILE A 214 32.30 -19.63 14.06
N PRO A 215 32.19 -18.86 15.17
CA PRO A 215 31.19 -19.18 16.16
C PRO A 215 29.83 -18.98 15.51
N ASP A 216 29.05 -20.06 15.44
CA ASP A 216 27.61 -20.03 15.20
C ASP A 216 26.97 -19.15 16.28
N ILE A 217 26.87 -17.84 16.01
CA ILE A 217 26.04 -16.94 16.79
C ILE A 217 24.69 -16.82 16.09
N ILE A 218 23.86 -17.83 16.36
CA ILE A 218 22.44 -17.72 16.67
C ILE A 218 21.59 -17.02 15.58
N GLY A 219 21.05 -17.84 14.68
CA GLY A 219 19.61 -18.09 14.65
C GLY A 219 18.71 -16.98 14.09
N PHE A 220 18.62 -16.92 12.76
CA PHE A 220 17.34 -16.73 12.09
C PHE A 220 17.14 -17.86 11.09
N ASP A 221 16.81 -19.03 11.62
CA ASP A 221 15.98 -19.98 10.87
C ASP A 221 14.64 -19.28 10.59
N ASN A 222 14.37 -18.97 9.32
CA ASN A 222 12.99 -18.96 8.84
C ASN A 222 12.87 -20.08 7.79
N PRO A 223 12.34 -21.24 8.18
CA PRO A 223 12.16 -22.38 7.29
C PRO A 223 10.89 -22.17 6.48
N SER A 224 11.00 -21.67 5.25
CA SER A 224 9.89 -21.72 4.28
C SER A 224 10.29 -21.72 2.80
N PHE A 225 11.57 -21.83 2.46
CA PHE A 225 11.99 -21.93 1.06
C PHE A 225 13.07 -22.99 0.85
N GLN A 226 12.73 -24.23 1.17
CA GLN A 226 13.37 -25.42 0.59
C GLN A 226 12.47 -26.62 0.83
N ASN A 227 11.46 -26.76 -0.04
CA ASN A 227 11.03 -27.99 -0.72
C ASN A 227 9.71 -27.69 -1.44
N ASP A 228 9.67 -28.11 -2.71
CA ASP A 228 8.58 -28.08 -3.71
C ASP A 228 8.33 -26.78 -4.51
#